data_AF-A0A1S1X2R8-F1
#
_entry.id   AF-A0A1S1X2R8-F1
#
_cell.length_a   1.000
_cell.length_b   1.000
_cell.length_c   1.000
_cell.angle_alpha   90.00
_cell.angle_beta   90.00
_cell.angle_gamma   90.00
#
_symmetry.space_group_name_H-M   'P 1'
#
loop_
_entity.id
_entity.type
_entity.pdbx_description
1 polymer ?
#
loop_
_entity_poly.entity_id
_entity_poly.type
_entity_poly.pdbx_seq_one_letter_code
_entity_poly.pdbx_strand_id
1 'polypeptide(L)' 'MYRLKLISPDFGIDDSGPLHPTQEQARRAAELMLHVYKGRVRAEVHKVDLKARTSEKLEEVYIKMVPMA' A
#
# COMPACT_ATOMS: atom_id res chain seq x y z
N MET A 1 -5.19 13.33 0.32
CA MET A 1 -5.38 12.09 1.09
C MET A 1 -4.43 11.03 0.53
N TYR A 2 -4.21 9.95 1.24
CA TYR A 2 -3.33 8.86 0.81
C TYR A 2 -4.10 7.55 0.79
N ARG A 3 -3.79 6.65 -0.14
CA ARG A 3 -4.38 5.32 -0.20
C ARG A 3 -3.31 4.30 -0.56
N LEU A 4 -3.53 3.06 -0.12
CA LEU A 4 -2.77 1.91 -0.57
C LEU A 4 -3.33 1.32 -1.86
N LYS A 5 -2.43 0.85 -2.71
CA LYS A 5 -2.73 -0.15 -3.73
C LYS A 5 -1.95 -1.42 -3.40
N LEU A 6 -2.67 -2.51 -3.20
CA LEU A 6 -2.07 -3.82 -3.01
C LEU A 6 -2.12 -4.55 -4.34
N ILE A 7 -0.98 -5.09 -4.77
CA ILE A 7 -0.85 -5.77 -6.04
C ILE A 7 -0.41 -7.19 -5.76
N SER A 8 -1.20 -8.15 -6.21
CA SER A 8 -0.97 -9.59 -6.02
C SER A 8 -1.29 -10.34 -7.30
N PRO A 9 -0.57 -11.43 -7.63
CA PRO A 9 -1.01 -12.35 -8.68
C PRO A 9 -2.37 -13.01 -8.37
N ASP A 10 -2.75 -13.13 -7.09
CA ASP A 10 -3.95 -13.86 -6.69
C ASP A 10 -5.25 -13.07 -6.92
N PHE A 11 -5.21 -11.75 -6.73
CA PHE A 11 -6.39 -10.88 -6.80
C PHE A 11 -6.20 -9.65 -7.71
N GLY A 12 -5.06 -9.50 -8.37
CA GLY A 12 -4.75 -8.35 -9.21
C GLY A 12 -4.42 -7.11 -8.38
N ILE A 13 -5.18 -6.04 -8.54
CA ILE A 13 -4.98 -4.76 -7.84
C ILE A 13 -6.16 -4.52 -6.90
N ASP A 14 -5.89 -4.36 -5.62
CA ASP A 14 -6.84 -3.83 -4.64
C ASP A 14 -6.48 -2.39 -4.29
N ASP A 15 -7.29 -1.46 -4.78
CA ASP A 15 -7.23 -0.03 -4.47
C ASP A 15 -8.50 0.48 -3.78
N SER A 16 -9.25 -0.43 -3.15
CA SER A 16 -10.50 -0.14 -2.45
C SER A 16 -10.30 0.24 -0.97
N GLY A 17 -9.05 0.18 -0.50
CA GLY A 17 -8.69 0.43 0.90
C GLY A 17 -9.00 1.84 1.42
N PRO A 18 -8.92 2.03 2.75
CA PRO A 18 -9.26 3.29 3.41
C PRO A 18 -8.33 4.44 2.99
N LEU A 19 -8.85 5.65 3.09
CA LEU A 19 -8.05 6.87 2.93
C LEU A 19 -7.34 7.20 4.24
N HIS A 20 -6.04 7.47 4.15
CA HIS A 20 -5.20 7.92 5.24
C HIS A 20 -4.96 9.43 5.15
N PRO A 21 -4.94 10.15 6.28
CA PRO A 21 -4.70 11.59 6.32
C PRO A 21 -3.25 11.97 5.99
N THR A 22 -2.27 11.10 6.28
CA THR A 22 -0.85 11.35 6.01
C THR A 22 -0.18 10.20 5.25
N GLN A 23 0.90 10.50 4.53
CA GLN A 23 1.71 9.51 3.83
C GLN A 23 2.29 8.48 4.80
N GLU A 24 2.78 8.95 5.95
CA GLU A 24 3.38 8.10 6.99
C GLU A 24 2.38 7.08 7.55
N GLN A 25 1.11 7.47 7.75
CA GLN A 25 0.08 6.51 8.16
C GLN A 25 -0.22 5.49 7.06
N ALA A 26 -0.26 5.91 5.80
CA ALA A 26 -0.39 4.98 4.68
C ALA A 26 0.81 4.01 4.62
N ARG A 27 2.04 4.51 4.78
CA ARG A 27 3.26 3.68 4.80
C ARG A 27 3.19 2.61 5.89
N ARG A 28 2.84 2.97 7.13
CA ARG A 28 2.70 2.00 8.22
C ARG A 28 1.63 0.94 7.92
N ALA A 29 0.52 1.35 7.31
CA ALA A 29 -0.49 0.40 6.85
C ALA A 29 0.05 -0.51 5.73
N ALA A 30 0.85 0.01 4.79
CA ALA A 30 1.52 -0.80 3.77
C ALA A 30 2.44 -1.85 4.39
N GLU A 31 3.27 -1.45 5.35
CA GLU A 31 4.17 -2.34 6.09
C GLU A 31 3.40 -3.45 6.80
N LEU A 32 2.29 -3.12 7.48
CA LEU A 32 1.43 -4.11 8.10
C LEU A 32 0.85 -5.09 7.09
N MET A 33 0.36 -4.61 5.94
CA MET A 33 -0.16 -5.50 4.89
C MET A 33 0.93 -6.41 4.34
N LEU A 34 2.15 -5.91 4.14
CA LEU A 34 3.26 -6.75 3.71
C LEU A 34 3.58 -7.86 4.73
N HIS A 35 3.49 -7.59 6.03
CA HIS A 35 3.65 -8.63 7.06
C HIS A 35 2.48 -9.63 7.05
N VAL A 36 1.23 -9.17 6.98
CA VAL A 36 0.03 -10.03 6.95
C VAL A 36 0.06 -10.98 5.75
N TYR A 37 0.43 -10.46 4.59
CA TYR A 37 0.52 -11.25 3.37
C TYR A 37 1.86 -11.99 3.21
N LYS A 38 2.78 -11.88 4.19
CA LYS A 38 4.11 -12.50 4.19
C LYS A 38 4.92 -12.16 2.94
N GLY A 39 4.85 -10.90 2.50
CA GLY A 39 5.55 -10.41 1.30
C GLY A 39 4.96 -10.91 -0.03
N ARG A 40 3.82 -11.62 -0.03
CA ARG A 40 3.17 -12.11 -1.26
C ARG A 40 2.44 -11.03 -2.07
N VAL A 41 2.41 -9.80 -1.55
CA VAL A 41 1.81 -8.64 -2.22
C VAL A 41 2.86 -7.55 -2.36
N ARG A 42 2.73 -6.72 -3.38
CA ARG A 42 3.42 -5.43 -3.48
C ARG A 42 2.47 -4.36 -2.94
N ALA A 43 2.98 -3.47 -2.08
CA ALA A 43 2.18 -2.40 -1.50
C ALA A 43 2.70 -1.04 -1.99
N GLU A 44 1.83 -0.28 -2.64
CA GLU A 44 2.13 1.07 -3.12
C GLU A 44 1.34 2.11 -2.34
N VAL A 45 1.98 3.23 -2.00
CA VAL A 45 1.30 4.40 -1.41
C VAL A 45 1.03 5.41 -2.51
N HIS A 46 -0.22 5.84 -2.62
CA HIS A 46 -0.68 6.79 -3.62
C HIS A 46 -1.25 8.05 -2.95
N LYS A 47 -0.98 9.21 -3.54
CA LYS A 47 -1.66 10.47 -3.20
C LYS A 47 -2.95 10.56 -4.00
N VAL A 48 -4.06 10.73 -3.31
CA VAL A 48 -5.39 10.87 -3.92
C VAL A 48 -5.80 12.33 -3.94
N ASP A 49 -6.10 12.81 -5.13
CA ASP A 49 -6.80 14.07 -5.38
C ASP A 49 -8.28 13.78 -5.66
N LEU A 50 -9.14 14.13 -4.69
CA LEU A 50 -10.58 13.91 -4.79
C LEU A 50 -11.26 14.85 -5.79
N LYS A 51 -10.69 16.03 -6.04
CA LYS A 51 -11.26 17.01 -6.98
C LYS A 51 -10.99 16.60 -8.41
N ALA A 52 -9.75 16.19 -8.70
CA ALA A 52 -9.34 15.73 -10.01
C ALA A 52 -9.72 14.26 -10.28
N ARG A 53 -10.14 13.51 -9.24
CA ARG A 53 -10.38 12.06 -9.28
C ARG A 53 -9.16 11.29 -9.78
N THR A 54 -7.97 11.75 -9.41
CA THR A 54 -6.69 11.15 -9.79
C THR A 54 -5.97 10.57 -8.59
N SER A 55 -5.11 9.58 -8.84
CA SER A 55 -4.19 9.01 -7.87
C SER A 55 -2.79 8.95 -8.46
N GLU A 56 -1.79 9.42 -7.71
CA GLU A 56 -0.38 9.40 -8.10
C GLU A 56 0.40 8.46 -7.17
N LYS A 57 1.18 7.54 -7.72
CA LYS A 57 2.09 6.68 -6.93
C LYS A 57 3.20 7.54 -6.34
N LEU A 58 3.34 7.55 -5.01
CA LEU A 58 4.42 8.24 -4.32
C LEU A 58 5.59 7.33 -3.99
N GLU A 59 5.31 6.11 -3.54
CA GLU A 59 6.33 5.13 -3.16
C GLU A 59 5.80 3.71 -3.29
N GLU A 60 6.73 2.77 -3.45
CA GLU A 60 6.51 1.34 -3.24
C GLU A 60 7.20 0.94 -1.94
N VAL A 61 6.45 0.28 -1.05
CA VAL A 61 6.94 -0.09 0.28
C VAL A 61 7.48 -1.51 0.22
N TYR A 62 8.65 -1.71 0.82
CA TYR A 62 9.32 -3.00 0.93
C TYR A 62 9.64 -3.28 2.39
N ILE A 63 9.38 -4.49 2.85
CA ILE A 63 9.90 -4.98 4.13
C ILE A 63 11.05 -5.94 3.85
N LYS A 64 12.16 -5.81 4.58
CA LYS A 64 13.17 -6.87 4.61
C LYS A 64 12.56 -8.03 5.39
N MET A 65 12.11 -9.05 4.68
CA MET A 65 11.66 -10.30 5.30
C MET A 65 12.90 -10.92 5.96
N VAL A 66 13.05 -10.71 7.27
CA VAL A 66 14.02 -11.49 8.06
C VAL A 66 13.41 -12.90 8.16
N PRO A 67 14.10 -13.95 7.70
CA PRO A 67 13.57 -15.30 7.85
C PRO A 67 13.35 -15.55 9.35
N MET A 68 12.09 -15.82 9.74
CA MET A 68 11.82 -16.39 11.06
C MET A 68 12.42 -17.80 11.03
N ALA A 69 13.48 -17.98 11.82
CA ALA A 69 14.15 -19.26 12.06
C ALA A 69 13.25 -20.21 12.85
#